data_AF-A0A6H1Z957-F1
#
_entry.id   AF-A0A6H1Z957-F1
#
_cell.length_a   1.000
_cell.length_b   1.000
_cell.length_c   1.000
_cell.angle_alpha   90.00
_cell.angle_beta   90.00
_cell.angle_gamma   90.00
#
_symmetry.space_group_name_H-M   'P 1'
#
loop_
_entity.id
_entity.type
_entity.pdbx_description
1 polymer ?
#
loop_
_entity_poly.entity_id
_entity_poly.type
_entity_poly.pdbx_seq_one_letter_code
_entity_poly.pdbx_strand_id
1 'polypeptide(L)' 'MENYSATIEYLSDQPAAIITLFDGSGEWSGGGRIDLPRCPAHLLKSSLYEQGYISASLSAKSKGGRLDRYSEVAK' A
#
# COMPACT_ATOMS: atom_id res chain seq x y z
N MET A 1 11.51 7.33 -16.40
CA MET A 1 10.44 6.58 -15.72
C MET A 1 10.40 7.08 -14.29
N GLU A 2 9.25 7.52 -13.81
CA GLU A 2 9.11 8.12 -12.48
C GLU A 2 9.16 7.07 -11.37
N ASN A 3 9.75 7.44 -10.23
CA ASN A 3 9.80 6.60 -9.04
C ASN A 3 8.72 7.05 -8.07
N TYR A 4 7.83 6.14 -7.69
CA TYR A 4 6.82 6.36 -6.68
C TYR A 4 7.23 5.70 -5.37
N SER A 5 6.75 6.24 -4.25
CA SER A 5 6.83 5.58 -2.96
C SER A 5 5.44 5.33 -2.41
N ALA A 6 5.28 4.33 -1.54
CA ALA A 6 4.01 4.08 -0.89
C ALA A 6 4.16 3.71 0.58
N THR A 7 3.15 4.05 1.36
CA THR A 7 3.01 3.63 2.75
C THR A 7 1.81 2.72 2.95
N ILE A 8 1.91 1.82 3.92
CA ILE A 8 0.79 1.01 4.42
C ILE A 8 0.49 1.35 5.88
N GLU A 9 -0.78 1.58 6.18
CA GLU A 9 -1.30 1.74 7.53
C GLU A 9 -2.33 0.64 7.82
N TYR A 10 -2.07 -0.17 8.85
CA TYR A 10 -3.01 -1.20 9.31
C TYR A 10 -4.05 -0.62 10.27
N LEU A 11 -5.31 -0.96 10.04
CA LEU A 11 -6.42 -0.59 10.92
C LEU A 11 -6.47 -1.54 12.12
N SER A 12 -6.49 -1.01 13.34
CA SER A 12 -6.44 -1.80 14.58
C SER A 12 -7.63 -2.74 14.76
N ASP A 13 -8.82 -2.28 14.38
CA ASP A 13 -10.09 -2.93 14.68
C ASP A 13 -10.74 -3.56 13.46
N GLN A 14 -10.02 -3.61 12.34
CA GLN A 14 -10.56 -4.06 11.06
C GLN A 14 -9.51 -4.92 10.34
N PRO A 15 -9.92 -5.99 9.64
CA PRO A 15 -9.03 -6.78 8.80
C PRO A 15 -8.73 -6.03 7.49
N ALA A 16 -8.16 -4.83 7.61
CA ALA A 16 -7.99 -3.89 6.52
C ALA A 16 -6.76 -3.00 6.69
N ALA A 17 -6.29 -2.47 5.57
CA ALA A 17 -5.18 -1.52 5.52
C ALA A 17 -5.45 -0.41 4.50
N ILE A 18 -4.86 0.76 4.75
CA ILE A 18 -4.85 1.90 3.83
C ILE A 18 -3.48 1.97 3.19
N ILE A 19 -3.46 2.11 1.86
CA ILE A 19 -2.26 2.33 1.06
C ILE A 19 -2.28 3.76 0.55
N THR A 20 -1.19 4.48 0.75
CA THR A 20 -1.00 5.83 0.21
C THR A 20 0.17 5.83 -0.75
N LEU A 21 -0.01 6.38 -1.94
CA LEU A 21 1.01 6.48 -2.99
C LEU A 21 1.48 7.93 -3.12
N PHE A 22 2.78 8.13 -3.22
CA PHE A 22 3.44 9.41 -3.39
C PHE A 22 4.32 9.41 -4.65
N ASP A 23 4.38 10.54 -5.34
CA ASP A 23 5.19 10.70 -6.55
C ASP A 23 6.69 10.90 -6.22
N GLY A 24 7.51 11.18 -7.25
CA GLY A 24 8.95 11.35 -7.09
C GLY A 24 9.37 12.56 -6.26
N SER A 25 8.47 13.52 -6.05
CA SER A 25 8.66 14.69 -5.19
C SER A 25 8.18 14.47 -3.74
N GLY A 26 7.50 13.35 -3.48
CA GLY A 26 6.88 13.04 -2.20
C GLY A 26 5.47 13.58 -2.05
N GLU A 27 4.89 14.15 -3.11
CA GLU A 27 3.52 14.65 -3.11
C GLU A 27 2.52 13.50 -3.23
N TRP A 28 1.34 13.67 -2.64
CA TRP A 28 0.29 12.66 -2.70
C TRP A 28 -0.15 12.42 -4.15
N SER A 29 -0.13 11.15 -4.57
CA SER A 29 -0.49 10.74 -5.93
C SER A 29 -1.64 9.71 -5.95
N GLY A 30 -2.19 9.32 -4.82
CA GLY A 30 -3.33 8.40 -4.76
C GLY A 30 -3.36 7.56 -3.49
N GLY A 31 -4.39 6.74 -3.37
CA GLY A 31 -4.50 5.77 -2.28
C GLY A 31 -5.62 4.78 -2.51
N GLY A 32 -5.66 3.76 -1.66
CA GLY A 32 -6.64 2.69 -1.73
C GLY A 32 -6.79 1.99 -0.39
N ARG A 33 -7.92 1.32 -0.22
CA ARG A 33 -8.20 0.48 0.93
C ARG A 33 -8.22 -0.98 0.51
N ILE A 34 -7.64 -1.84 1.33
CA ILE A 34 -7.63 -3.29 1.16
C ILE A 34 -8.39 -3.89 2.32
N ASP A 35 -9.37 -4.73 2.01
CA ASP A 35 -10.21 -5.43 2.98
C ASP A 35 -10.03 -6.94 2.81
N LEU A 36 -9.67 -7.63 3.89
CA LEU A 36 -9.49 -9.09 3.93
C LEU A 36 -10.36 -9.73 5.03
N PRO A 37 -11.71 -9.60 4.97
CA PRO A 37 -12.62 -9.98 6.06
C PRO A 37 -12.62 -11.48 6.43
N ARG A 38 -12.03 -12.34 5.59
CA ARG A 38 -11.97 -13.80 5.80
C ARG A 38 -10.54 -14.33 5.97
N CYS A 39 -9.56 -13.46 6.16
CA CYS A 39 -8.17 -13.88 6.34
C CYS A 39 -7.93 -14.37 7.78
N PRO A 40 -7.27 -15.53 7.99
CA PRO A 40 -6.87 -15.96 9.32
C PRO A 40 -6.01 -14.89 10.02
N ALA A 41 -6.27 -14.63 11.30
CA ALA A 41 -5.60 -13.55 12.05
C ALA A 41 -4.07 -13.63 12.00
N HIS A 42 -3.51 -14.85 12.01
CA HIS A 42 -2.07 -15.09 11.94
C HIS A 42 -1.44 -14.79 10.56
N LEU A 43 -2.25 -14.69 9.50
CA LEU A 43 -1.81 -14.32 8.13
C LEU A 43 -2.22 -12.90 7.76
N LEU A 44 -3.11 -12.27 8.52
CA LEU A 44 -3.73 -11.00 8.15
C LEU A 44 -2.71 -9.91 7.79
N LYS A 45 -1.71 -9.69 8.65
CA LYS A 45 -0.70 -8.64 8.43
C LYS A 45 0.11 -8.90 7.15
N SER A 46 0.63 -10.12 6.96
CA SER A 46 1.43 -10.46 5.77
C SER A 46 0.59 -10.42 4.49
N SER A 47 -0.66 -10.89 4.54
CA SER A 47 -1.59 -10.80 3.40
C SER A 47 -1.93 -9.35 3.05
N LEU A 48 -2.21 -8.49 4.03
CA LEU A 48 -2.44 -7.06 3.78
C LEU A 48 -1.19 -6.37 3.20
N TYR A 49 -0.01 -6.70 3.72
CA TYR A 49 1.24 -6.15 3.22
C TYR A 49 1.49 -6.53 1.75
N GLU A 50 1.34 -7.81 1.41
CA GLU A 50 1.51 -8.32 0.04
C GLU A 50 0.50 -7.71 -0.93
N GLN A 51 -0.79 -7.72 -0.58
CA GLN A 51 -1.83 -7.11 -1.40
C GLN A 51 -1.62 -5.60 -1.58
N GLY A 52 -1.15 -4.92 -0.52
CA GLY A 52 -0.80 -3.51 -0.56
C GLY A 52 0.36 -3.20 -1.50
N TYR A 53 1.42 -4.02 -1.46
CA TYR A 53 2.54 -3.91 -2.37
C TYR A 53 2.12 -4.11 -3.84
N ILE A 54 1.31 -5.13 -4.11
CA ILE A 54 0.78 -5.41 -5.45
C ILE A 54 -0.06 -4.23 -5.94
N SER A 55 -0.98 -3.74 -5.11
CA SER A 55 -1.85 -2.59 -5.42
C SER A 55 -1.03 -1.34 -5.73
N ALA A 56 -0.10 -0.96 -4.84
CA ALA A 56 0.78 0.20 -5.04
C ALA A 56 1.65 0.06 -6.31
N SER A 57 2.17 -1.13 -6.57
CA SER A 57 2.96 -1.42 -7.78
C SER A 57 2.14 -1.26 -9.06
N LEU A 58 0.90 -1.74 -9.06
CA LEU A 58 -0.02 -1.57 -10.20
C LEU A 58 -0.41 -0.11 -10.38
N SER A 59 -0.67 0.62 -9.29
CA SER A 59 -0.98 2.06 -9.35
C SER A 59 0.19 2.91 -9.85
N ALA A 60 1.43 2.61 -9.45
CA ALA A 60 2.60 3.29 -9.98
C ALA A 60 2.79 3.00 -11.48
N LYS A 61 2.60 1.74 -11.90
CA LYS A 61 2.68 1.33 -13.31
C LYS A 61 1.60 1.99 -14.17
N SER A 62 0.36 2.08 -13.70
CA SER A 62 -0.73 2.72 -14.46
C SER A 62 -0.52 4.22 -14.66
N LYS A 63 0.30 4.85 -13.83
CA LYS A 63 0.76 6.24 -13.95
C LYS A 63 2.02 6.42 -14.79
N GLY A 64 2.58 5.34 -15.36
CA GLY A 64 3.80 5.39 -16.18
C GLY A 64 5.11 5.38 -15.38
N GLY A 65 5.06 5.02 -14.09
CA GLY A 65 6.22 4.90 -13.21
C GLY A 65 6.46 3.49 -12.71
N ARG A 66 7.26 3.40 -11.64
CA ARG A 66 7.45 2.18 -10.84
C ARG A 66 7.39 2.50 -9.36
N LEU A 67 7.05 1.49 -8.55
CA LEU A 67 7.19 1.58 -7.11
C LEU A 67 8.65 1.33 -6.72
N ASP A 68 9.28 2.31 -6.08
CA ASP A 68 10.67 2.25 -5.62
C ASP A 68 10.77 1.88 -4.13
N ARG A 69 9.87 2.44 -3.31
CA ARG A 69 9.83 2.21 -1.86
C ARG A 69 8.42 1.86 -1.40
N TYR A 70 8.34 0.92 -0.48
CA TYR A 70 7.12 0.55 0.23
C TYR A 70 7.43 0.32 1.71
N SER A 71 6.72 1.00 2.61
CA SER A 71 7.03 0.97 4.05
C SER A 71 5.78 1.08 4.92
N GLU A 72 5.86 0.58 6.16
CA GLU A 72 4.80 0.77 7.15
C GLU A 72 4.85 2.20 7.71
N VAL A 73 3.69 2.80 8.01
CA VAL A 73 3.63 4.07 8.74
C VAL A 73 4.11 3.83 10.17
N ALA A 74 5.11 4.61 10.62
CA ALA A 74 5.54 4.60 12.01
C ALA A 74 4.43 5.22 12.89
N LYS A 75 4.01 4.49 13.93
CA LYS A 75 3.09 4.99 14.96
C LYS A 75 3.87 5.46 16.18
#